data_AF-A0A957I127-F1
#
_entry.id   AF-A0A957I127-F1
#
_cell.length_a   1.000
_cell.length_b   1.000
_cell.length_c   1.000
_cell.angle_alpha   90.00
_cell.angle_beta   90.00
_cell.angle_gamma   90.00
#
_symmetry.space_group_name_H-M   'P 1'
#
loop_
_entity.id
_entity.type
_entity.pdbx_description
1 polymer ?
#
loop_
_entity_poly.entity_id
_entity_poly.type
_entity_poly.pdbx_seq_one_letter_code
_entity_poly.pdbx_strand_id
1 'polypeptide(L)'
;MAQHLELNPVSHLTIGTIGVPGQRVFYLQGSQGTNVISLVIEKQQAAVVAGGFEELLEDLQRRFPRAQRDATESVWMDLRLREPVEPLFRVGNIGLGYNEDLNRIVLVAYALVDEEEEEPDVVSFWATRAQIKALVPHTREVVKAGRPICGNCGQPIDPSGHFCPRRNGYHK
;
A
#
# COMPACT_ATOMS: atom_id res chain seq x y z
N MET A 1 21.25 12.25 12.14
CA MET A 1 21.83 11.36 11.11
C MET A 1 20.70 10.54 10.58
N ALA A 2 20.47 10.56 9.26
CA ALA A 2 19.43 9.76 8.64
C ALA A 2 19.67 8.27 8.91
N GLN A 3 18.59 7.58 9.26
CA GLN A 3 18.61 6.14 9.47
C GLN A 3 18.14 5.41 8.22
N HIS A 4 18.82 4.31 7.87
CA HIS A 4 18.33 3.36 6.87
C HIS A 4 18.00 2.04 7.55
N LEU A 5 16.72 1.67 7.58
CA LEU A 5 16.25 0.37 8.05
C LEU A 5 15.95 -0.54 6.86
N GLU A 6 16.30 -1.81 6.99
CA GLU A 6 16.08 -2.80 5.94
C GLU A 6 15.39 -4.06 6.48
N LEU A 7 14.27 -4.44 5.86
CA LEU A 7 13.58 -5.71 6.09
C LEU A 7 13.83 -6.63 4.89
N ASN A 8 14.92 -7.40 4.96
CA ASN A 8 15.36 -8.31 3.90
C ASN A 8 15.56 -9.75 4.40
N PRO A 9 14.63 -10.68 4.14
CA PRO A 9 13.33 -10.46 3.51
C PRO A 9 12.25 -10.02 4.49
N VAL A 10 11.15 -9.47 3.96
CA VAL A 10 9.91 -9.32 4.72
C VAL A 10 9.21 -10.67 4.90
N SER A 11 8.79 -10.94 6.13
CA SER A 11 7.85 -12.02 6.46
C SER A 11 6.39 -11.66 6.13
N HIS A 12 6.06 -10.36 6.12
CA HIS A 12 4.76 -9.82 5.73
C HIS A 12 4.93 -8.39 5.22
N LEU A 13 4.11 -8.01 4.25
CA LEU A 13 4.05 -6.68 3.67
C LEU A 13 2.61 -6.39 3.27
N THR A 14 2.08 -5.25 3.71
CA THR A 14 0.72 -4.83 3.39
C THR A 14 0.59 -3.33 3.26
N ILE A 15 -0.48 -2.90 2.59
CA ILE A 15 -0.98 -1.54 2.62
C ILE A 15 -2.42 -1.59 3.14
N GLY A 16 -2.65 -0.97 4.29
CA GLY A 16 -3.95 -0.96 4.94
C GLY A 16 -4.40 0.44 5.35
N THR A 17 -5.58 0.52 5.97
CA THR A 17 -6.11 1.79 6.47
C THR A 17 -6.77 1.64 7.83
N ILE A 18 -6.66 2.67 8.67
CA ILE A 18 -7.43 2.79 9.92
C ILE A 18 -8.33 4.04 9.82
N GLY A 19 -9.54 3.94 10.36
CA GLY A 19 -10.51 5.04 10.43
C GLY A 19 -11.73 4.88 9.52
N VAL A 20 -12.66 5.84 9.61
CA VAL A 20 -13.92 5.83 8.85
C VAL A 20 -13.72 6.30 7.41
N PRO A 21 -14.57 5.87 6.44
CA PRO A 21 -14.48 6.34 5.06
C PRO A 21 -14.43 7.87 4.95
N GLY A 22 -13.38 8.40 4.32
CA GLY A 22 -13.13 9.85 4.18
C GLY A 22 -12.29 10.48 5.29
N GLN A 23 -11.96 9.74 6.35
CA GLN A 23 -11.00 10.13 7.39
C GLN A 23 -10.01 8.99 7.68
N ARG A 24 -9.70 8.19 6.65
CA ARG A 24 -8.79 7.06 6.78
C ARG A 24 -7.35 7.53 6.70
N VAL A 25 -6.52 6.99 7.58
CA VAL A 25 -5.06 7.07 7.46
C VAL A 25 -4.59 5.80 6.75
N PHE A 26 -3.79 5.94 5.71
CA PHE A 26 -3.20 4.82 4.99
C PHE A 26 -1.83 4.49 5.58
N TYR A 27 -1.55 3.20 5.70
CA TYR A 27 -0.30 2.68 6.24
C TYR A 27 0.32 1.70 5.26
N LEU A 28 1.62 1.84 5.02
CA LEU A 28 2.48 0.78 4.50
C LEU A 28 3.10 0.08 5.70
N GLN A 29 2.88 -1.22 5.85
CA GLN A 29 3.43 -1.98 6.97
C GLN A 29 4.19 -3.19 6.46
N GLY A 30 5.41 -3.38 6.96
CA GLY A 30 6.19 -4.58 6.71
C GLY A 30 6.77 -5.13 8.00
N SER A 31 7.10 -6.40 8.01
CA SER A 31 7.67 -7.04 9.19
C SER A 31 8.68 -8.13 8.86
N GLN A 32 9.60 -8.35 9.79
CA GLN A 32 10.53 -9.47 9.80
C GLN A 32 10.46 -10.15 11.17
N GLY A 33 9.79 -11.31 11.22
CA GLY A 33 9.50 -11.98 12.48
C GLY A 33 8.57 -11.13 13.35
N THR A 34 9.06 -10.75 14.54
CA THR A 34 8.35 -9.89 15.50
C THR A 34 8.59 -8.40 15.28
N ASN A 35 9.57 -8.02 14.47
CA ASN A 35 9.84 -6.61 14.17
C ASN A 35 8.83 -6.11 13.13
N VAL A 36 8.04 -5.10 13.46
CA VAL A 36 7.01 -4.51 12.59
C VAL A 36 7.34 -3.03 12.39
N ILE A 37 7.41 -2.59 11.14
CA ILE A 37 7.58 -1.19 10.76
C ILE A 37 6.30 -0.75 10.07
N SER A 38 5.66 0.30 10.59
CA SER A 38 4.50 0.95 9.96
C SER A 38 4.89 2.35 9.53
N LEU A 39 4.48 2.75 8.32
CA LEU A 39 4.73 4.07 7.75
C LEU A 39 3.41 4.68 7.31
N VAL A 40 3.21 5.97 7.55
CA VAL A 40 2.04 6.69 7.03
C VAL A 40 2.29 7.02 5.57
N ILE A 41 1.39 6.64 4.68
CA ILE A 41 1.44 6.98 3.26
C ILE A 41 0.18 7.73 2.85
N GLU A 42 0.25 8.45 1.73
CA GLU A 42 -0.91 9.06 1.10
C GLU A 42 -1.70 8.03 0.27
N LYS A 43 -3.01 8.23 0.14
CA LYS A 43 -3.87 7.38 -0.71
C LYS A 43 -3.34 7.29 -2.15
N GLN A 44 -2.84 8.41 -2.68
CA GLN A 44 -2.29 8.46 -4.04
C GLN A 44 -1.01 7.64 -4.16
N GLN A 45 -0.12 7.70 -3.15
CA GLN A 45 1.09 6.86 -3.11
C GLN A 45 0.72 5.36 -3.09
N ALA A 46 -0.28 4.96 -2.30
CA ALA A 46 -0.78 3.57 -2.31
C ALA A 46 -1.25 3.12 -3.70
N ALA A 47 -1.99 3.98 -4.41
CA ALA A 47 -2.48 3.71 -5.76
C ALA A 47 -1.32 3.58 -6.78
N VAL A 48 -0.34 4.49 -6.71
CA VAL A 48 0.85 4.48 -7.57
C VAL A 48 1.69 3.23 -7.32
N VAL A 49 1.90 2.84 -6.06
CA VAL A 49 2.62 1.62 -5.69
C VAL A 49 1.94 0.38 -6.26
N ALA A 50 0.61 0.27 -6.14
CA ALA A 50 -0.13 -0.86 -6.72
C ALA A 50 -0.03 -0.92 -8.25
N GLY A 51 0.00 0.22 -8.93
CA GLY A 51 0.23 0.30 -10.39
C GLY A 51 1.66 -0.12 -10.75
N GLY A 52 2.66 0.48 -10.10
CA GLY A 52 4.07 0.19 -10.38
C GLY A 52 4.45 -1.27 -10.10
N PHE A 53 3.87 -1.89 -9.06
CA PHE A 53 4.05 -3.32 -8.83
C PHE A 53 3.43 -4.20 -9.91
N GLU A 54 2.26 -3.84 -10.44
CA GLU A 54 1.61 -4.58 -11.54
C GLU A 54 2.48 -4.52 -12.80
N GLU A 55 2.92 -3.33 -13.19
CA GLU A 55 3.82 -3.13 -14.34
C GLU A 55 5.14 -3.88 -14.17
N LEU A 56 5.75 -3.81 -12.98
CA LEU A 56 6.99 -4.53 -12.68
C LEU A 56 6.80 -6.05 -12.76
N LEU A 57 5.70 -6.59 -12.21
CA LEU A 57 5.42 -8.02 -12.28
C LEU A 57 5.22 -8.50 -13.72
N GLU A 58 4.56 -7.70 -14.56
CA GLU A 58 4.39 -7.99 -15.99
C GLU A 58 5.73 -8.01 -16.74
N ASP A 59 6.60 -7.03 -16.51
CA ASP A 59 7.94 -6.99 -17.12
C ASP A 59 8.76 -8.23 -16.69
N LEU A 60 8.78 -8.53 -15.39
CA LEU A 60 9.48 -9.69 -14.86
C LEU A 60 8.91 -11.02 -15.38
N GLN A 61 7.62 -11.07 -15.72
CA GLN A 61 7.02 -12.25 -16.34
C GLN A 61 7.52 -12.45 -17.77
N ARG A 62 7.67 -11.37 -18.55
CA ARG A 62 8.21 -11.42 -19.92
C ARG A 62 9.70 -11.80 -19.92
N ARG A 63 10.47 -11.23 -19.00
CA ARG A 63 11.93 -11.45 -18.90
C ARG A 63 12.30 -12.79 -18.29
N PHE A 64 11.54 -13.26 -17.29
CA PHE A 64 11.87 -14.49 -16.55
C PHE A 64 10.67 -15.47 -16.46
N PRO A 65 10.28 -16.13 -17.58
CA PRO A 65 9.11 -17.01 -17.61
C PRO A 65 9.24 -18.26 -16.72
N ARG A 66 10.46 -18.78 -16.51
CA ARG A 66 10.69 -20.00 -15.71
C ARG A 66 10.49 -19.76 -14.20
N ALA A 67 10.91 -18.60 -13.70
CA ALA A 67 10.75 -18.21 -12.28
C ALA A 67 9.28 -18.06 -11.85
N GLN A 68 8.34 -18.00 -12.81
CA GLN A 68 6.90 -17.94 -12.54
C GLN A 68 6.35 -19.26 -12.00
N ARG A 69 6.91 -20.41 -12.42
CA ARG A 69 6.39 -21.73 -12.00
C ARG A 69 6.52 -21.94 -10.49
N ASP A 70 7.61 -21.45 -9.89
CA ASP A 70 7.83 -21.54 -8.44
C ASP A 70 6.94 -20.56 -7.63
N ALA A 71 6.50 -19.46 -8.26
CA ALA A 71 5.63 -18.46 -7.63
C ALA A 71 4.13 -18.74 -7.78
N THR A 72 3.74 -19.86 -8.40
CA THR A 72 2.34 -20.15 -8.79
C THR A 72 1.50 -20.75 -7.65
N GLU A 73 2.12 -21.18 -6.55
CA GLU A 73 1.37 -21.54 -5.35
C GLU A 73 0.76 -20.28 -4.74
N SER A 74 -0.54 -20.10 -4.98
CA SER A 74 -1.34 -19.04 -4.39
C SER A 74 -1.54 -19.36 -2.91
N VAL A 75 -0.50 -19.10 -2.12
CA VAL A 75 -0.58 -19.12 -0.67
C VAL A 75 -1.49 -17.96 -0.28
N TRP A 76 -2.62 -18.25 0.34
CA TRP A 76 -3.46 -17.24 0.99
C TRP A 76 -2.58 -16.49 2.00
N MET A 77 -2.32 -15.21 1.73
CA MET A 77 -1.54 -14.35 2.62
C MET A 77 -2.47 -13.51 3.49
N ASP A 78 -2.17 -13.46 4.78
CA ASP A 78 -2.77 -12.46 5.66
C ASP A 78 -2.19 -11.08 5.31
N LEU A 79 -3.07 -10.17 4.87
CA LEU A 79 -2.74 -8.80 4.44
C LEU A 79 -3.32 -7.76 5.41
N ARG A 80 -3.79 -8.16 6.59
CA ARG A 80 -4.27 -7.20 7.60
C ARG A 80 -3.08 -6.48 8.24
N LEU A 81 -3.30 -5.23 8.65
CA LEU A 81 -2.37 -4.53 9.53
C LEU A 81 -2.24 -5.29 10.86
N ARG A 82 -1.02 -5.36 11.37
CA ARG A 82 -0.69 -5.91 12.68
C ARG A 82 -0.78 -4.83 13.73
N GLU A 83 -1.38 -5.16 14.87
CA GLU A 83 -1.49 -4.26 16.01
C GLU A 83 -0.34 -4.45 17.03
N PRO A 84 0.11 -3.38 17.71
CA PRO A 84 -0.33 -1.99 17.52
C PRO A 84 0.24 -1.35 16.24
N VAL A 85 -0.52 -0.46 15.62
CA VAL A 85 -0.06 0.31 14.44
C VAL A 85 0.57 1.62 14.90
N GLU A 86 1.87 1.57 15.17
CA GLU A 86 2.67 2.72 15.57
C GLU A 86 3.53 3.19 14.39
N PRO A 87 3.22 4.34 13.77
CA PRO A 87 3.95 4.81 12.60
C PRO A 87 5.34 5.35 12.98
N LEU A 88 6.35 4.95 12.22
CA LEU A 88 7.71 5.48 12.35
C LEU A 88 7.83 6.89 11.78
N PHE A 89 7.33 7.11 10.55
CA PHE A 89 7.28 8.42 9.91
C PHE A 89 6.20 8.48 8.80
N ARG A 90 5.97 9.69 8.26
CA ARG A 90 5.18 9.92 7.05
C ARG A 90 6.08 9.87 5.82
N VAL A 91 5.66 9.15 4.80
CA VAL A 91 6.43 8.94 3.57
C VAL A 91 6.27 10.11 2.61
N GLY A 92 7.38 10.70 2.18
CA GLY A 92 7.41 11.70 1.11
C GLY A 92 7.50 11.07 -0.28
N ASN A 93 8.37 10.07 -0.43
CA ASN A 93 8.64 9.42 -1.71
C ASN A 93 8.72 7.88 -1.59
N ILE A 94 8.31 7.16 -2.63
CA ILE A 94 8.42 5.70 -2.72
C ILE A 94 9.08 5.31 -4.04
N GLY A 95 10.16 4.55 -3.96
CA GLY A 95 10.82 3.90 -5.10
C GLY A 95 10.54 2.40 -5.15
N LEU A 96 10.45 1.84 -6.35
CA LEU A 96 10.33 0.41 -6.60
C LEU A 96 11.54 -0.09 -7.40
N GLY A 97 12.02 -1.28 -7.07
CA GLY A 97 13.13 -1.92 -7.77
C GLY A 97 13.02 -3.44 -7.75
N TYR A 98 13.87 -4.09 -8.53
CA TYR A 98 14.00 -5.54 -8.56
C TYR A 98 15.47 -5.93 -8.59
N ASN A 99 15.83 -6.93 -7.80
CA ASN A 99 17.14 -7.52 -7.77
C ASN A 99 17.08 -8.93 -8.37
N GLU A 100 17.83 -9.14 -9.44
CA GLU A 100 17.88 -10.40 -10.19
C GLU A 100 18.56 -11.52 -9.40
N ASP A 101 19.68 -11.22 -8.74
CA ASP A 101 20.48 -12.20 -7.99
C ASP A 101 19.70 -12.82 -6.83
N LEU A 102 18.94 -11.99 -6.12
CA LEU A 102 18.09 -12.39 -4.99
C LEU A 102 16.68 -12.80 -5.43
N ASN A 103 16.28 -12.54 -6.69
CA ASN A 103 14.93 -12.70 -7.20
C ASN A 103 13.87 -12.02 -6.29
N ARG A 104 14.13 -10.77 -5.91
CA ARG A 104 13.29 -10.00 -4.96
C ARG A 104 12.94 -8.63 -5.52
N ILE A 105 11.72 -8.20 -5.21
CA ILE A 105 11.26 -6.83 -5.43
C ILE A 105 11.57 -6.05 -4.16
N VAL A 106 12.13 -4.85 -4.32
CA VAL A 106 12.36 -3.91 -3.22
C VAL A 106 11.43 -2.71 -3.36
N LEU A 107 10.76 -2.35 -2.28
CA LEU A 107 10.08 -1.07 -2.12
C LEU A 107 10.87 -0.24 -1.13
N VAL A 108 11.30 0.95 -1.53
CA VAL A 108 12.07 1.89 -0.72
C VAL A 108 11.19 3.09 -0.41
N ALA A 109 10.96 3.35 0.87
CA ALA A 109 10.17 4.48 1.34
C ALA A 109 11.08 5.52 2.02
N TYR A 110 11.01 6.76 1.56
CA TYR A 110 11.74 7.90 2.08
C TYR A 110 10.82 8.75 2.94
N ALA A 111 11.27 9.11 4.13
CA ALA A 111 10.55 10.02 5.02
C ALA A 111 10.30 11.37 4.33
N LEU A 112 9.16 11.98 4.67
CA LEU A 112 8.90 13.37 4.35
C LEU A 112 9.78 14.24 5.26
N VAL A 113 10.59 15.10 4.66
CA VAL A 113 11.42 16.10 5.33
C VAL A 113 10.86 17.49 5.08
N ASP A 114 10.98 18.39 6.05
CA ASP A 114 10.48 19.77 5.95
C ASP A 114 11.51 20.69 5.27
N GLU A 115 12.80 20.36 5.37
CA GLU A 115 13.91 21.13 4.81
C GLU A 115 14.59 20.36 3.67
N GLU A 116 14.89 21.04 2.55
CA GLU A 116 15.47 20.41 1.35
C GLU A 116 16.90 19.83 1.59
N GLU A 117 17.61 20.32 2.61
CA GLU A 117 18.97 19.92 2.95
C GLU A 117 19.01 18.76 3.97
N GLU A 118 17.86 18.33 4.50
CA GLU A 118 17.78 17.22 5.46
C GLU A 118 17.76 15.87 4.73
N GLU A 119 18.66 14.97 5.13
CA GLU A 119 18.66 13.59 4.63
C GLU A 119 17.46 12.82 5.23
N PRO A 120 16.55 12.26 4.42
CA PRO A 120 15.38 11.56 4.94
C PRO A 120 15.74 10.20 5.52
N ASP A 121 15.05 9.79 6.58
CA ASP A 121 15.05 8.40 7.02
C ASP A 121 14.49 7.49 5.90
N VAL A 122 15.04 6.28 5.79
CA VAL A 122 14.72 5.35 4.71
C VAL A 122 14.35 3.98 5.27
N VAL A 123 13.31 3.37 4.71
CA VAL A 123 12.97 1.96 4.97
C VAL A 123 12.87 1.19 3.65
N SER A 124 13.61 0.08 3.56
CA SER A 124 13.55 -0.84 2.42
C SER A 124 12.85 -2.15 2.80
N PHE A 125 11.83 -2.52 2.02
CA PHE A 125 11.08 -3.77 2.17
C PHE A 125 11.36 -4.70 0.99
N TRP A 126 11.95 -5.87 1.27
CA TRP A 126 12.30 -6.84 0.21
C TRP A 126 11.34 -8.02 0.20
N ALA A 127 10.47 -8.02 -0.80
CA ALA A 127 9.40 -8.98 -0.96
C ALA A 127 9.64 -9.92 -2.14
N THR A 128 9.08 -11.12 -2.03
CA THR A 128 9.00 -12.07 -3.14
C THR A 128 7.95 -11.61 -4.17
N ARG A 129 8.09 -12.09 -5.41
CA ARG A 129 7.09 -11.86 -6.47
C ARG A 129 5.68 -12.35 -6.05
N ALA A 130 5.60 -13.45 -5.31
CA ALA A 130 4.35 -14.00 -4.79
C ALA A 130 3.67 -13.06 -3.78
N GLN A 131 4.45 -12.49 -2.84
CA GLN A 131 3.94 -11.48 -1.89
C GLN A 131 3.38 -10.26 -2.62
N ILE A 132 4.12 -9.74 -3.62
CA ILE A 132 3.66 -8.57 -4.39
C ILE A 132 2.40 -8.91 -5.21
N LYS A 133 2.33 -10.11 -5.81
CA LYS A 133 1.15 -10.55 -6.57
C LYS A 133 -0.11 -10.63 -5.70
N ALA A 134 0.02 -11.03 -4.43
CA ALA A 134 -1.08 -11.01 -3.47
C ALA A 134 -1.43 -9.59 -3.00
N LEU A 135 -0.42 -8.74 -2.83
CA LEU A 135 -0.58 -7.37 -2.32
C LEU A 135 -1.28 -6.43 -3.31
N VAL A 136 -0.99 -6.54 -4.62
CA VAL A 136 -1.56 -5.64 -5.64
C VAL A 136 -3.10 -5.57 -5.62
N PRO A 137 -3.85 -6.69 -5.71
CA PRO A 137 -5.32 -6.63 -5.69
C PRO A 137 -5.84 -6.08 -4.34
N HIS A 138 -5.23 -6.48 -3.22
CA HIS A 138 -5.59 -5.97 -1.90
C HIS A 138 -5.44 -4.45 -1.79
N THR A 139 -4.29 -3.91 -2.20
CA THR A 139 -4.05 -2.46 -2.18
C THR A 139 -5.06 -1.72 -3.05
N ARG A 140 -5.42 -2.27 -4.22
CA ARG A 140 -6.45 -1.69 -5.08
C ARG A 140 -7.82 -1.65 -4.39
N GLU A 141 -8.20 -2.71 -3.69
CA GLU A 141 -9.43 -2.75 -2.91
C GLU A 141 -9.42 -1.71 -1.79
N VAL A 142 -8.33 -1.62 -1.02
CA VAL A 142 -8.15 -0.63 0.06
C VAL A 142 -8.27 0.80 -0.46
N VAL A 143 -7.63 1.11 -1.59
CA VAL A 143 -7.71 2.41 -2.27
C VAL A 143 -9.12 2.71 -2.79
N LYS A 144 -9.80 1.70 -3.36
CA LYS A 144 -11.15 1.83 -3.93
C LYS A 144 -12.25 1.91 -2.89
N ALA A 145 -12.02 1.42 -1.67
CA ALA A 145 -12.99 1.38 -0.58
C ALA A 145 -13.32 2.77 0.00
N GLY A 146 -13.60 3.75 -0.87
CA GLY A 146 -14.06 5.08 -0.52
C GLY A 146 -15.45 5.07 0.11
N ARG A 147 -15.99 6.27 0.30
CA ARG A 147 -17.37 6.43 0.77
C ARG A 147 -18.33 5.72 -0.19
N PRO A 148 -19.37 5.01 0.32
CA PRO A 148 -20.38 4.45 -0.56
C PRO A 148 -20.98 5.57 -1.42
N ILE A 149 -21.28 5.27 -2.68
CA ILE A 149 -21.89 6.23 -3.59
C ILE A 149 -23.40 6.16 -3.44
N CYS A 150 -24.06 7.32 -3.35
CA CYS A 150 -25.52 7.39 -3.32
C CYS A 150 -26.13 6.93 -4.64
N GLY A 151 -26.93 5.87 -4.61
CA GLY A 151 -27.62 5.35 -5.81
C GLY A 151 -28.58 6.35 -6.47
N ASN A 152 -29.06 7.37 -5.74
CA ASN A 152 -29.93 8.39 -6.32
C ASN A 152 -29.13 9.47 -7.05
N CYS A 153 -28.16 10.13 -6.40
CA CYS A 153 -27.47 11.32 -6.93
C CYS A 153 -26.05 11.08 -7.42
N GLY A 154 -25.46 9.89 -7.21
CA GLY A 154 -24.09 9.58 -7.61
C GLY A 154 -23.01 10.26 -6.74
N GLN A 155 -23.39 10.95 -5.67
CA GLN A 155 -22.45 11.62 -4.76
C GLN A 155 -21.97 10.67 -3.64
N PRO A 156 -20.73 10.82 -3.13
CA PRO A 156 -20.25 10.07 -1.99
C PRO A 156 -21.07 10.33 -0.72
N ILE A 157 -21.33 9.30 0.07
CA ILE A 157 -22.06 9.38 1.32
C ILE A 157 -21.08 9.59 2.49
N ASP A 158 -21.18 10.72 3.18
CA ASP A 158 -20.44 10.96 4.42
C ASP A 158 -20.83 9.98 5.55
N PRO A 159 -19.92 9.64 6.47
CA PRO A 159 -20.23 8.79 7.62
C PRO A 159 -21.37 9.31 8.51
N SER A 160 -21.52 10.63 8.60
CA SER A 160 -22.62 11.30 9.32
C SER A 160 -23.94 11.33 8.52
N GLY A 161 -23.98 10.74 7.33
CA GLY A 161 -25.07 10.87 6.35
C GLY A 161 -24.77 11.95 5.31
N HIS A 162 -25.48 11.90 4.17
CA HIS A 162 -25.35 12.90 3.10
C HIS A 162 -26.70 13.50 2.72
N PHE A 163 -26.68 14.75 2.26
CA PHE A 163 -27.84 15.38 1.64
C PHE A 163 -27.96 14.93 0.18
N CYS A 164 -29.09 14.32 -0.19
CA CYS A 164 -29.36 13.88 -1.55
C CYS A 164 -30.37 14.83 -2.24
N PRO A 165 -29.93 15.71 -3.16
CA PRO A 165 -30.83 16.63 -3.85
C PRO A 165 -31.97 15.93 -4.61
N ARG A 166 -31.72 14.69 -5.09
CA ARG A 166 -32.70 13.87 -5.82
C ARG A 166 -33.73 13.15 -4.93
N ARG A 167 -33.59 13.17 -3.61
CA ARG A 167 -34.65 12.69 -2.68
C ARG A 167 -35.64 13.79 -2.30
N ASN A 168 -35.28 15.07 -2.45
CA ASN A 168 -36.12 16.21 -2.03
C ASN A 168 -37.14 16.69 -3.09
N GLY A 169 -37.38 15.89 -4.13
CA GLY A 169 -38.27 16.26 -5.24
C GLY A 169 -39.77 16.06 -5.01
N TYR A 170 -40.23 15.67 -3.81
CA TYR A 170 -41.66 15.51 -3.51
C TYR A 170 -42.04 16.12 -2.16
N HIS A 171 -42.33 17.42 -2.17
CA HIS A 171 -43.27 18.01 -1.23
C HIS A 171 -44.22 18.92 -2.02
N LYS A 172 -45.44 18.40 -2.22
CA LYS A 172 -46.70 19.02 -2.68
C LYS A 172 -46.64 20.23 -3.61
#